data_AF-A0A523YDU7-F1
#
_entry.id   AF-A0A523YDU7-F1
#
_cell.length_a   1.000
_cell.length_b   1.000
_cell.length_c   1.000
_cell.angle_alpha   90.00
_cell.angle_beta   90.00
_cell.angle_gamma   90.00
#
_symmetry.space_group_name_H-M   'P 1'
#
loop_
_entity.id
_entity.type
_entity.pdbx_description
1 polymer ?
#
loop_
_entity_poly.entity_id
_entity_poly.type
_entity_poly.pdbx_seq_one_letter_code
_entity_poly.pdbx_strand_id
1 'polypeptide(L)'
;MTGIVECVPNFSEGRRKEVVDAIADAARNVQGVRVLDVEMDASHNRAVLTFVGEPEKVKEAAFACASKAAELIDLNNHTGEHPRVGATDVIPFIPISDTNMEDCVELAKSLGAEIAEKLGIPVYLYEEAATRPERKNLAKVREGQFEGLKEEIRTNPDRAPDFGLSELHPTAGATVVGAREPLIAYNINLGTSDVKIAKAIAKSVRYSSGGLKHVKALGFETDRENVVQVSMNLVNYKETPIFKVFKMVMSEAEKCGVSVIGSEIVGLVPEDALIDCSEHYLRLETFQKNQILEYKLRE
;
A
#
# COMPACT_ATOMS: atom_id res chain seq x y z
N MET A 1 -22.00 16.27 1.62
CA MET A 1 -20.86 15.86 2.46
C MET A 1 -19.62 15.93 1.59
N THR A 2 -18.52 16.49 2.10
CA THR A 2 -17.25 16.46 1.38
C THR A 2 -16.67 15.05 1.50
N GLY A 3 -16.27 14.45 0.38
CA GLY A 3 -15.73 13.09 0.37
C GLY A 3 -14.49 12.95 1.24
N ILE A 4 -14.22 11.74 1.74
CA ILE A 4 -13.01 11.40 2.48
C ILE A 4 -12.15 10.51 1.61
N VAL A 5 -10.90 10.94 1.40
CA VAL A 5 -9.85 10.18 0.73
C VAL A 5 -8.79 9.84 1.76
N GLU A 6 -8.31 8.60 1.73
CA GLU A 6 -7.10 8.18 2.42
C GLU A 6 -5.90 8.30 1.47
N CYS A 7 -4.77 8.75 1.99
CA CYS A 7 -3.49 8.69 1.29
C CYS A 7 -2.46 7.99 2.16
N VAL A 8 -1.72 7.07 1.53
CA VAL A 8 -0.75 6.20 2.23
C VAL A 8 0.65 6.31 1.60
N PRO A 9 1.28 7.48 1.58
CA PRO A 9 2.57 7.65 0.90
C PRO A 9 3.69 6.89 1.59
N ASN A 10 4.67 6.44 0.81
CA ASN A 10 5.81 5.68 1.28
C ASN A 10 7.10 6.43 1.01
N PHE A 11 7.96 6.49 2.01
CA PHE A 11 9.22 7.23 1.95
C PHE A 11 10.39 6.28 2.12
N SER A 12 11.46 6.55 1.36
CA SER A 12 12.73 5.82 1.45
C SER A 12 13.55 6.33 2.64
N GLU A 13 12.98 6.21 3.84
CA GLU A 13 13.62 6.52 5.12
C GLU A 13 12.87 5.79 6.24
N GLY A 14 13.55 4.97 7.03
CA GLY A 14 12.96 4.24 8.16
C GLY A 14 13.85 4.22 9.41
N ARG A 15 14.94 4.99 9.44
CA ARG A 15 15.96 4.98 10.50
C ARG A 15 16.10 6.34 11.19
N ARG A 16 16.03 7.43 10.41
CA ARG A 16 16.13 8.82 10.88
C ARG A 16 14.74 9.35 11.25
N LYS A 17 14.38 9.21 12.51
CA LYS A 17 13.05 9.60 13.02
C LYS A 17 12.76 11.09 12.78
N GLU A 18 13.76 11.95 12.95
CA GLU A 18 13.66 13.39 12.72
C GLU A 18 13.28 13.74 11.27
N VAL A 19 13.71 12.93 10.30
CA VAL A 19 13.34 13.11 8.89
C VAL A 19 11.90 12.68 8.65
N VAL A 20 11.51 11.51 9.18
CA VAL A 20 10.14 11.01 9.05
C VAL A 20 9.14 11.93 9.76
N ASP A 21 9.48 12.43 10.95
CA ASP A 21 8.66 13.38 11.69
C ASP A 21 8.48 14.68 10.91
N ALA A 22 9.54 15.23 10.30
CA ALA A 22 9.44 16.43 9.47
C ALA A 22 8.52 16.24 8.25
N ILE A 23 8.55 15.06 7.63
CA ILE A 23 7.65 14.72 6.52
C ILE A 23 6.21 14.58 7.03
N ALA A 24 5.99 13.89 8.16
CA ALA A 24 4.67 13.75 8.76
C ALA A 24 4.08 15.10 9.20
N ASP A 25 4.90 16.00 9.72
CA ASP A 25 4.49 17.35 10.09
C ASP A 25 4.09 18.18 8.87
N ALA A 26 4.70 17.95 7.70
CA ALA A 26 4.25 18.58 6.45
C ALA A 26 2.79 18.22 6.12
N ALA A 27 2.36 16.98 6.36
CA ALA A 27 0.95 16.60 6.25
C ALA A 27 0.08 17.18 7.38
N ARG A 28 0.54 17.11 8.64
CA ARG A 28 -0.22 17.61 9.81
C ARG A 28 -0.53 19.10 9.72
N ASN A 29 0.35 19.88 9.08
CA ASN A 29 0.19 21.32 8.93
C ASN A 29 -0.82 21.73 7.85
N VAL A 30 -1.33 20.78 7.05
CA VAL A 30 -2.41 21.06 6.09
C VAL A 30 -3.76 21.01 6.78
N GLN A 31 -4.44 22.14 6.83
CA GLN A 31 -5.77 22.23 7.44
C GLN A 31 -6.77 21.32 6.71
N GLY A 32 -7.49 20.49 7.47
CA GLY A 32 -8.45 19.52 6.95
C GLY A 32 -7.86 18.13 6.70
N VAL A 33 -6.57 17.93 6.99
CA VAL A 33 -5.92 16.61 6.97
C VAL A 33 -5.67 16.11 8.38
N ARG A 34 -5.90 14.82 8.58
CA ARG A 34 -5.58 14.12 9.83
C ARG A 34 -4.63 12.96 9.53
N VAL A 35 -3.43 13.03 10.08
CA VAL A 35 -2.51 11.88 10.12
C VAL A 35 -3.03 10.87 11.12
N LEU A 36 -3.30 9.67 10.64
CA LEU A 36 -3.82 8.54 11.42
C LEU A 36 -2.68 7.68 11.95
N ASP A 37 -1.64 7.47 11.14
CA ASP A 37 -0.53 6.60 11.50
C ASP A 37 0.80 6.99 10.83
N VAL A 38 1.90 6.62 11.47
CA VAL A 38 3.28 6.79 11.00
C VAL A 38 4.07 5.54 11.39
N GLU A 39 4.27 4.65 10.43
CA GLU A 39 5.02 3.41 10.61
C GLU A 39 6.43 3.56 10.06
N MET A 40 7.44 3.13 10.83
CA MET A 40 8.84 3.12 10.41
C MET A 40 9.41 1.72 10.51
N ASP A 41 10.11 1.28 9.47
CA ASP A 41 10.81 0.01 9.43
C ASP A 41 12.30 0.24 9.14
N ALA A 42 13.15 -0.05 10.13
CA ALA A 42 14.59 0.17 10.05
C ALA A 42 15.31 -0.82 9.12
N SER A 43 14.81 -2.06 9.00
CA SER A 43 15.40 -3.11 8.15
C SER A 43 15.10 -2.82 6.68
N HIS A 44 13.84 -2.54 6.37
CA HIS A 44 13.39 -2.11 5.05
C HIS A 44 13.86 -0.68 4.71
N ASN A 45 14.27 0.11 5.71
CA ASN A 45 14.61 1.53 5.62
C ASN A 45 13.51 2.32 4.89
N ARG A 46 12.28 2.12 5.34
CA ARG A 46 11.06 2.66 4.75
C ARG A 46 10.14 3.18 5.84
N ALA A 47 9.45 4.28 5.55
CA ALA A 47 8.35 4.77 6.36
C ALA A 47 7.06 4.81 5.54
N VAL A 48 5.95 4.61 6.23
CA VAL A 48 4.61 4.69 5.67
C VAL A 48 3.82 5.67 6.54
N LEU A 49 3.27 6.70 5.92
CA LEU A 49 2.32 7.59 6.57
C LEU A 49 0.93 7.22 6.10
N THR A 50 -0.04 7.32 6.98
CA THR A 50 -1.46 7.19 6.64
C THR A 50 -2.19 8.44 7.09
N PHE A 51 -2.84 9.15 6.18
CA PHE A 51 -3.65 10.31 6.51
C PHE A 51 -4.92 10.40 5.68
N VAL A 52 -5.92 11.08 6.22
CA VAL A 52 -7.25 11.24 5.62
C VAL A 52 -7.67 12.70 5.61
N GLY A 53 -8.57 13.03 4.69
CA GLY A 53 -9.17 14.37 4.60
C GLY A 53 -9.99 14.53 3.32
N GLU A 54 -10.36 15.77 3.03
CA GLU A 54 -11.01 16.11 1.77
C GLU A 54 -10.05 15.93 0.58
N PRO A 55 -10.53 15.50 -0.61
CA PRO A 55 -9.73 15.19 -1.79
C PRO A 55 -8.55 16.15 -2.05
N GLU A 56 -8.86 17.43 -2.22
CA GLU A 56 -7.85 18.46 -2.53
C GLU A 56 -6.89 18.73 -1.37
N LYS A 57 -7.36 18.61 -0.12
CA LYS A 57 -6.51 18.78 1.07
C LYS A 57 -5.54 17.62 1.25
N VAL A 58 -5.99 16.40 0.96
CA VAL A 58 -5.13 15.21 0.94
C VAL A 58 -4.08 15.33 -0.16
N LYS A 59 -4.44 15.84 -1.35
CA LYS A 59 -3.48 16.14 -2.42
C LYS A 59 -2.43 17.17 -2.00
N GLU A 60 -2.86 18.27 -1.38
CA GLU A 60 -2.00 19.32 -0.84
C GLU A 60 -0.99 18.74 0.18
N ALA A 61 -1.46 17.91 1.11
CA ALA A 61 -0.60 17.22 2.08
C ALA A 61 0.37 16.24 1.43
N ALA A 62 -0.08 15.46 0.44
CA ALA A 62 0.77 14.53 -0.29
C ALA A 62 1.90 15.26 -1.04
N PHE A 63 1.60 16.39 -1.70
CA PHE A 63 2.60 17.24 -2.32
C PHE A 63 3.59 17.81 -1.29
N ALA A 64 3.09 18.32 -0.16
CA ALA A 64 3.94 18.87 0.91
C ALA A 64 4.90 17.81 1.47
N CYS A 65 4.42 16.57 1.65
CA CYS A 65 5.26 15.44 2.06
C CYS A 65 6.32 15.13 0.99
N ALA A 66 5.93 15.06 -0.29
CA ALA A 66 6.85 14.75 -1.38
C ALA A 66 7.96 15.80 -1.52
N SER A 67 7.60 17.08 -1.41
CA SER A 67 8.54 18.21 -1.39
C SER A 67 9.51 18.09 -0.21
N LYS A 68 8.99 17.89 1.01
CA LYS A 68 9.83 17.74 2.21
C LYS A 68 10.76 16.53 2.13
N ALA A 69 10.29 15.41 1.59
CA ALA A 69 11.10 14.22 1.38
C ALA A 69 12.24 14.46 0.38
N ALA A 70 11.97 15.19 -0.71
CA ALA A 70 12.99 15.53 -1.71
C ALA A 70 14.12 16.43 -1.14
N GLU A 71 13.83 17.24 -0.14
CA GLU A 71 14.81 18.07 0.58
C GLU A 71 15.69 17.25 1.53
N LEU A 72 15.14 16.22 2.19
CA LEU A 72 15.77 15.55 3.33
C LEU A 72 16.35 14.16 3.03
N ILE A 73 15.94 13.55 1.91
CA ILE A 73 16.32 12.20 1.53
C ILE A 73 17.15 12.25 0.24
N ASP A 74 18.35 11.68 0.32
CA ASP A 74 19.22 11.45 -0.83
C ASP A 74 19.36 9.95 -1.09
N LEU A 75 18.76 9.48 -2.18
CA LEU A 75 18.77 8.07 -2.55
C LEU A 75 20.16 7.53 -2.88
N ASN A 76 21.12 8.40 -3.24
CA ASN A 76 22.49 7.96 -3.48
C ASN A 76 23.15 7.40 -2.20
N ASN A 77 22.62 7.75 -1.04
CA ASN A 77 23.06 7.25 0.27
C ASN A 77 22.04 6.30 0.92
N HIS A 78 20.94 5.98 0.23
CA HIS A 78 19.88 5.12 0.76
C HIS A 78 20.13 3.66 0.41
N THR A 79 20.06 2.81 1.44
CA THR A 79 20.02 1.34 1.30
C THR A 79 18.97 0.76 2.25
N GLY A 80 18.26 -0.27 1.80
CA GLY A 80 17.23 -0.96 2.57
C GLY A 80 16.77 -2.22 1.84
N GLU A 81 16.14 -3.14 2.56
CA GLU A 81 15.65 -4.40 1.98
C GLU A 81 14.44 -4.19 1.04
N HIS A 82 13.74 -3.07 1.19
CA HIS A 82 12.55 -2.77 0.39
C HIS A 82 12.91 -2.15 -0.97
N PRO A 83 12.38 -2.68 -2.10
CA PRO A 83 12.55 -2.06 -3.40
C PRO A 83 11.98 -0.65 -3.44
N ARG A 84 12.75 0.31 -3.95
CA ARG A 84 12.39 1.72 -4.05
C ARG A 84 12.92 2.38 -5.31
N VAL A 85 12.21 3.40 -5.81
CA VAL A 85 12.66 4.25 -6.93
C VAL A 85 12.73 5.73 -6.57
N GLY A 86 12.19 6.12 -5.42
CA GLY A 86 12.00 7.53 -5.03
C GLY A 86 12.25 7.81 -3.55
N ALA A 87 12.66 9.03 -3.22
CA ALA A 87 12.63 9.57 -1.86
C ALA A 87 11.20 9.48 -1.30
N THR A 88 10.23 9.91 -2.13
CA THR A 88 8.84 9.47 -2.03
C THR A 88 8.60 8.42 -3.11
N ASP A 89 8.48 7.18 -2.68
CA ASP A 89 8.52 6.00 -3.56
C ASP A 89 7.15 5.70 -4.18
N VAL A 90 6.07 5.77 -3.39
CA VAL A 90 4.70 5.68 -3.91
C VAL A 90 3.73 6.55 -3.12
N ILE A 91 2.73 7.12 -3.79
CA ILE A 91 1.63 7.91 -3.22
C ILE A 91 0.30 7.35 -3.77
N PRO A 92 -0.38 6.47 -3.02
CA PRO A 92 -1.73 6.02 -3.36
C PRO A 92 -2.80 6.94 -2.77
N PHE A 93 -3.86 7.18 -3.53
CA PHE A 93 -5.15 7.70 -3.07
C PHE A 93 -6.17 6.57 -3.02
N ILE A 94 -6.95 6.51 -1.93
CA ILE A 94 -7.92 5.45 -1.67
C ILE A 94 -9.27 6.09 -1.34
N PRO A 95 -10.35 5.72 -2.04
CA PRO A 95 -11.68 6.22 -1.73
C PRO A 95 -12.21 5.61 -0.42
N ILE A 96 -12.64 6.44 0.54
CA ILE A 96 -13.18 5.97 1.84
C ILE A 96 -14.69 6.20 1.93
N SER A 97 -15.16 7.45 1.85
CA SER A 97 -16.59 7.78 1.96
C SER A 97 -16.95 8.96 1.06
N ASP A 98 -18.13 8.94 0.45
CA ASP A 98 -18.63 10.02 -0.42
C ASP A 98 -17.63 10.49 -1.49
N THR A 99 -16.80 9.56 -1.97
CA THR A 99 -15.82 9.75 -3.05
C THR A 99 -15.74 8.44 -3.84
N ASN A 100 -15.36 8.50 -5.11
CA ASN A 100 -15.22 7.31 -5.93
C ASN A 100 -13.77 7.14 -6.46
N MET A 101 -13.54 6.03 -7.17
CA MET A 101 -12.22 5.72 -7.74
C MET A 101 -11.80 6.72 -8.82
N GLU A 102 -12.73 7.21 -9.65
CA GLU A 102 -12.45 8.18 -10.72
C GLU A 102 -11.92 9.50 -10.13
N ASP A 103 -12.52 9.98 -9.04
CA ASP A 103 -12.03 11.16 -8.32
C ASP A 103 -10.59 10.97 -7.83
N CYS A 104 -10.28 9.79 -7.27
CA CYS A 104 -8.93 9.46 -6.80
C CYS A 104 -7.92 9.35 -7.96
N VAL A 105 -8.34 8.87 -9.13
CA VAL A 105 -7.50 8.82 -10.34
C VAL A 105 -7.16 10.23 -10.81
N GLU A 106 -8.13 11.15 -10.80
CA GLU A 106 -7.88 12.55 -11.17
C GLU A 106 -6.98 13.27 -10.15
N LEU A 107 -7.13 13.00 -8.85
CA LEU A 107 -6.16 13.45 -7.84
C LEU A 107 -4.75 12.94 -8.13
N ALA A 108 -4.61 11.66 -8.45
CA ALA A 108 -3.32 11.05 -8.76
C ALA A 108 -2.64 11.70 -9.97
N LYS A 109 -3.39 11.94 -11.06
CA LYS A 109 -2.89 12.64 -12.25
C LYS A 109 -2.49 14.08 -11.93
N SER A 110 -3.36 14.81 -11.23
CA SER A 110 -3.12 16.21 -10.85
C SER A 110 -1.88 16.34 -9.96
N LEU A 111 -1.73 15.49 -8.94
CA LEU A 111 -0.54 15.47 -8.08
C LEU A 111 0.71 15.11 -8.88
N GLY A 112 0.63 14.10 -9.75
CA GLY A 112 1.76 13.64 -10.54
C GLY A 112 2.31 14.73 -11.46
N ALA A 113 1.41 15.47 -12.13
CA ALA A 113 1.80 16.62 -12.94
C ALA A 113 2.44 17.73 -12.10
N GLU A 114 1.89 18.03 -10.92
CA GLU A 114 2.39 19.08 -10.03
C GLU A 114 3.77 18.73 -9.43
N ILE A 115 4.00 17.47 -9.03
CA ILE A 115 5.30 16.99 -8.56
C ILE A 115 6.34 17.13 -9.68
N ALA A 116 6.01 16.70 -10.90
CA ALA A 116 6.92 16.80 -12.03
C ALA A 116 7.27 18.25 -12.38
N GLU A 117 6.29 19.14 -12.40
CA GLU A 117 6.47 20.55 -12.72
C GLU A 117 7.28 21.29 -11.65
N LYS A 118 6.90 21.16 -10.37
CA LYS A 118 7.44 21.99 -9.30
C LYS A 118 8.69 21.43 -8.65
N LEU A 119 8.85 20.10 -8.62
CA LEU A 119 9.97 19.43 -7.97
C LEU A 119 10.98 18.85 -8.97
N GLY A 120 10.64 18.82 -10.27
CA GLY A 120 11.50 18.21 -11.29
C GLY A 120 11.68 16.70 -11.12
N ILE A 121 10.75 16.04 -10.42
CA ILE A 121 10.77 14.60 -10.16
C ILE A 121 9.89 13.90 -11.20
N PRO A 122 10.42 12.97 -12.02
CA PRO A 122 9.58 12.21 -12.94
C PRO A 122 8.57 11.35 -12.20
N VAL A 123 7.35 11.29 -12.74
CA VAL A 123 6.23 10.58 -12.12
C VAL A 123 5.68 9.47 -13.01
N TYR A 124 5.40 8.32 -12.40
CA TYR A 124 4.71 7.19 -13.01
C TYR A 124 3.34 7.00 -12.37
N LEU A 125 2.31 6.79 -13.20
CA LEU A 125 0.98 6.45 -12.74
C LEU A 125 0.80 4.93 -12.63
N TYR A 126 0.17 4.46 -11.55
CA TYR A 126 0.00 3.03 -11.27
C TYR A 126 -1.42 2.65 -10.81
N GLU A 127 -1.68 1.34 -10.73
CA GLU A 127 -3.00 0.75 -10.44
C GLU A 127 -4.12 1.37 -11.30
N GLU A 128 -5.20 1.91 -10.72
CA GLU A 128 -6.32 2.43 -11.51
C GLU A 128 -5.99 3.74 -12.23
N ALA A 129 -4.91 4.42 -11.86
CA ALA A 129 -4.41 5.59 -12.58
C ALA A 129 -3.46 5.24 -13.73
N ALA A 130 -3.05 3.97 -13.86
CA ALA A 130 -2.05 3.55 -14.83
C ALA A 130 -2.48 3.85 -16.28
N THR A 131 -1.61 4.51 -17.03
CA THR A 131 -1.80 4.78 -18.47
C THR A 131 -1.45 3.58 -19.34
N ARG A 132 -0.76 2.58 -18.79
CA ARG A 132 -0.31 1.37 -19.47
C ARG A 132 -0.61 0.13 -18.62
N PRO A 133 -1.07 -1.00 -19.22
CA PRO A 133 -1.49 -2.18 -18.47
C PRO A 133 -0.43 -2.73 -17.49
N GLU A 134 0.83 -2.72 -17.90
CA GLU A 134 1.97 -3.19 -17.11
C GLU A 134 2.25 -2.33 -15.87
N ARG A 135 1.89 -1.04 -15.91
CA ARG A 135 2.06 -0.11 -14.78
C ARG A 135 1.01 -0.31 -13.69
N LYS A 136 -0.05 -1.09 -13.94
CA LYS A 136 -0.97 -1.50 -12.87
C LYS A 136 -0.20 -2.17 -11.72
N ASN A 137 0.83 -2.96 -12.04
CA ASN A 137 1.66 -3.60 -11.02
C ASN A 137 2.84 -2.70 -10.60
N LEU A 138 2.80 -2.19 -9.38
CA LEU A 138 3.88 -1.39 -8.78
C LEU A 138 5.27 -2.06 -8.88
N ALA A 139 5.35 -3.39 -8.73
CA ALA A 139 6.63 -4.10 -8.83
C ALA A 139 7.25 -4.02 -10.24
N LYS A 140 6.42 -3.86 -11.28
CA LYS A 140 6.89 -3.64 -12.65
C LYS A 140 7.36 -2.21 -12.87
N VAL A 141 6.70 -1.23 -12.26
CA VAL A 141 7.20 0.16 -12.27
C VAL A 141 8.57 0.23 -11.57
N ARG A 142 8.73 -0.48 -10.46
CA ARG A 142 9.97 -0.52 -9.64
C ARG A 142 11.03 -1.51 -10.10
N GLU A 143 10.85 -2.19 -11.23
CA GLU A 143 11.83 -3.13 -11.74
C GLU A 143 13.18 -2.41 -11.91
N GLY A 144 14.28 -3.01 -11.44
CA GLY A 144 15.60 -2.38 -11.43
C GLY A 144 15.84 -1.33 -10.33
N GLN A 145 14.84 -0.95 -9.53
CA GLN A 145 14.94 0.04 -8.44
C GLN A 145 15.49 1.41 -8.92
N PHE A 146 15.96 2.25 -7.99
CA PHE A 146 16.59 3.54 -8.30
C PHE A 146 17.79 3.40 -9.25
N GLU A 147 18.69 2.45 -8.99
CA GLU A 147 19.94 2.28 -9.74
C GLU A 147 19.68 1.89 -11.21
N GLY A 148 18.81 0.90 -11.44
CA GLY A 148 18.47 0.46 -12.79
C GLY A 148 17.63 1.48 -13.54
N LEU A 149 16.66 2.11 -12.87
CA LEU A 149 15.81 3.13 -13.51
C LEU A 149 16.61 4.36 -13.95
N LYS A 150 17.67 4.73 -13.23
CA LYS A 150 18.56 5.86 -13.58
C LYS A 150 19.12 5.75 -14.99
N GLU A 151 19.47 4.53 -15.43
CA GLU A 151 20.02 4.29 -16.76
C GLU A 151 18.91 4.06 -17.80
N GLU A 152 17.90 3.28 -17.43
CA GLU A 152 16.83 2.89 -18.37
C GLU A 152 15.93 4.06 -18.76
N ILE A 153 15.62 4.98 -17.84
CA ILE A 153 14.68 6.08 -18.10
C ILE A 153 15.12 6.94 -19.29
N ARG A 154 16.44 7.09 -19.49
CA ARG A 154 17.01 7.96 -20.54
C ARG A 154 17.00 7.32 -21.92
N THR A 155 17.00 5.99 -21.99
CA THR A 155 17.30 5.25 -23.22
C THR A 155 16.19 4.31 -23.66
N ASN A 156 15.36 3.85 -22.72
CA ASN A 156 14.27 2.92 -22.97
C ASN A 156 12.92 3.68 -23.06
N PRO A 157 12.31 3.78 -24.25
CA PRO A 157 11.01 4.43 -24.41
C PRO A 157 9.90 3.81 -23.55
N ASP A 158 9.99 2.51 -23.24
CA ASP A 158 9.00 1.86 -22.38
C ASP A 158 9.05 2.36 -20.93
N ARG A 159 10.16 2.99 -20.55
CA ARG A 159 10.42 3.50 -19.20
C ARG A 159 10.21 5.01 -19.10
N ALA A 160 9.73 5.67 -20.17
CA ALA A 160 9.37 7.08 -20.12
C ALA A 160 8.30 7.35 -19.05
N PRO A 161 8.45 8.37 -18.19
CA PRO A 161 7.46 8.69 -17.16
C PRO A 161 6.15 9.21 -17.77
N ASP A 162 5.08 9.19 -16.99
CA ASP A 162 3.79 9.79 -17.36
C ASP A 162 3.86 11.32 -17.30
N PHE A 163 4.62 11.86 -16.33
CA PHE A 163 4.89 13.28 -16.19
C PHE A 163 6.36 13.55 -15.90
N GLY A 164 6.85 14.69 -16.37
CA GLY A 164 8.23 15.13 -16.19
C GLY A 164 9.17 14.65 -17.29
N LEU A 165 10.46 14.95 -17.12
CA LEU A 165 11.50 14.57 -18.07
C LEU A 165 11.83 13.08 -17.93
N SER A 166 12.29 12.45 -19.02
CA SER A 166 12.84 11.09 -19.00
C SER A 166 14.23 11.03 -18.36
N GLU A 167 14.36 11.61 -17.16
CA GLU A 167 15.57 11.67 -16.35
C GLU A 167 15.18 11.67 -14.87
N LEU A 168 15.84 10.84 -14.07
CA LEU A 168 15.62 10.83 -12.62
C LEU A 168 16.12 12.12 -11.97
N HIS A 169 15.38 12.57 -10.96
CA HIS A 169 15.88 13.61 -10.08
C HIS A 169 17.17 13.12 -9.38
N PRO A 170 18.25 13.93 -9.31
CA PRO A 170 19.57 13.46 -8.88
C PRO A 170 19.62 12.75 -7.52
N THR A 171 18.86 13.25 -6.55
CA THR A 171 18.78 12.71 -5.17
C THR A 171 17.43 12.04 -4.88
N ALA A 172 16.33 12.65 -5.29
CA ALA A 172 14.97 12.17 -5.00
C ALA A 172 14.47 11.03 -5.91
N GLY A 173 15.11 10.74 -7.06
CA GLY A 173 14.69 9.64 -7.95
C GLY A 173 13.40 9.93 -8.72
N ALA A 174 12.48 8.96 -8.73
CA ALA A 174 11.15 9.05 -9.35
C ALA A 174 10.05 8.77 -8.31
N THR A 175 8.86 9.32 -8.51
CA THR A 175 7.71 9.04 -7.65
C THR A 175 6.64 8.26 -8.42
N VAL A 176 6.04 7.26 -7.77
CA VAL A 176 4.88 6.56 -8.32
C VAL A 176 3.61 7.12 -7.67
N VAL A 177 2.61 7.52 -8.43
CA VAL A 177 1.35 8.05 -7.90
C VAL A 177 0.19 7.25 -8.45
N GLY A 178 -0.84 6.96 -7.67
CA GLY A 178 -1.99 6.23 -8.22
C GLY A 178 -3.20 6.22 -7.32
N ALA A 179 -4.21 5.49 -7.77
CA ALA A 179 -5.45 5.27 -7.05
C ALA A 179 -5.72 3.77 -6.97
N ARG A 180 -6.19 3.30 -5.82
CA ARG A 180 -6.49 1.88 -5.60
C ARG A 180 -7.53 1.69 -4.51
N GLU A 181 -8.12 0.50 -4.47
CA GLU A 181 -8.93 0.07 -3.34
C GLU A 181 -8.08 -0.03 -2.04
N PRO A 182 -8.74 -0.02 -0.86
CA PRO A 182 -8.08 -0.32 0.40
C PRO A 182 -7.33 -1.65 0.32
N LEU A 183 -6.11 -1.65 0.82
CA LEU A 183 -5.25 -2.82 0.87
C LEU A 183 -5.19 -3.29 2.31
N ILE A 184 -5.57 -4.53 2.55
CA ILE A 184 -5.50 -5.13 3.89
C ILE A 184 -4.28 -6.03 3.95
N ALA A 185 -3.30 -5.66 4.79
CA ALA A 185 -2.17 -6.51 5.12
C ALA A 185 -2.63 -7.50 6.19
N TYR A 186 -2.77 -8.77 5.80
CA TYR A 186 -3.35 -9.82 6.63
C TYR A 186 -2.42 -11.03 6.66
N ASN A 187 -1.95 -11.35 7.86
CA ASN A 187 -0.99 -12.40 8.10
C ASN A 187 -1.64 -13.55 8.87
N ILE A 188 -1.35 -14.80 8.49
CA ILE A 188 -1.86 -15.99 9.18
C ILE A 188 -0.68 -16.81 9.70
N ASN A 189 -0.71 -17.09 11.00
CA ASN A 189 0.33 -17.80 11.72
C ASN A 189 0.04 -19.31 11.72
N LEU A 190 1.06 -20.10 11.36
CA LEU A 190 1.02 -21.56 11.33
C LEU A 190 1.88 -22.13 12.44
N GLY A 191 1.37 -23.13 13.15
CA GLY A 191 2.08 -23.82 14.24
C GLY A 191 3.13 -24.82 13.74
N THR A 192 4.15 -24.33 13.03
CA THR A 192 5.28 -25.11 12.53
C THR A 192 6.51 -24.22 12.37
N SER A 193 7.71 -24.78 12.42
CA SER A 193 8.97 -24.09 12.06
C SER A 193 9.35 -24.28 10.58
N ASP A 194 8.61 -25.09 9.82
CA ASP A 194 8.93 -25.34 8.41
C ASP A 194 8.36 -24.25 7.49
N VAL A 195 9.21 -23.29 7.13
CA VAL A 195 8.85 -22.19 6.21
C VAL A 195 8.44 -22.68 4.82
N LYS A 196 8.84 -23.89 4.41
CA LYS A 196 8.42 -24.45 3.11
C LYS A 196 6.91 -24.64 3.07
N ILE A 197 6.28 -24.96 4.20
CA ILE A 197 4.83 -25.08 4.32
C ILE A 197 4.17 -23.72 4.08
N ALA A 198 4.62 -22.66 4.76
CA ALA A 198 4.11 -21.30 4.54
C ALA A 198 4.29 -20.85 3.08
N LYS A 199 5.45 -21.12 2.47
CA LYS A 199 5.73 -20.80 1.06
C LYS A 199 4.82 -21.56 0.09
N ALA A 200 4.54 -22.84 0.38
CA ALA A 200 3.62 -23.65 -0.42
C ALA A 200 2.19 -23.11 -0.34
N ILE A 201 1.70 -22.82 0.86
CA ILE A 201 0.36 -22.26 1.08
C ILE A 201 0.23 -20.88 0.43
N ALA A 202 1.22 -20.00 0.60
CA ALA A 202 1.24 -18.70 -0.04
C ALA A 202 1.18 -18.81 -1.58
N LYS A 203 1.84 -19.81 -2.16
CA LYS A 203 1.76 -20.11 -3.60
C LYS A 203 0.35 -20.58 -4.00
N SER A 204 -0.30 -21.43 -3.21
CA SER A 204 -1.68 -21.88 -3.49
C SER A 204 -2.69 -20.73 -3.44
N VAL A 205 -2.49 -19.76 -2.55
CA VAL A 205 -3.46 -18.70 -2.28
C VAL A 205 -3.30 -17.48 -3.18
N ARG A 206 -2.08 -17.12 -3.59
CA ARG A 206 -1.86 -15.88 -4.37
C ARG A 206 -2.31 -15.99 -5.83
N TYR A 207 -2.81 -14.87 -6.34
CA TYR A 207 -3.31 -14.79 -7.72
C TYR A 207 -2.26 -15.12 -8.77
N SER A 208 -1.02 -14.67 -8.59
CA SER A 208 0.08 -14.86 -9.55
C SER A 208 0.45 -16.33 -9.78
N SER A 209 -0.08 -17.26 -8.98
CA SER A 209 0.11 -18.70 -9.11
C SER A 209 -1.20 -19.46 -9.35
N GLY A 210 -2.28 -18.75 -9.73
CA GLY A 210 -3.59 -19.32 -10.03
C GLY A 210 -4.54 -19.40 -8.83
N GLY A 211 -4.17 -18.80 -7.68
CA GLY A 211 -4.99 -18.75 -6.47
C GLY A 211 -6.11 -17.71 -6.54
N LEU A 212 -6.44 -17.12 -5.39
CA LEU A 212 -7.50 -16.13 -5.28
C LEU A 212 -7.12 -14.83 -5.98
N LYS A 213 -8.05 -14.29 -6.77
CA LYS A 213 -7.94 -12.94 -7.34
C LYS A 213 -7.71 -11.91 -6.23
N HIS A 214 -7.00 -10.84 -6.54
CA HIS A 214 -6.73 -9.75 -5.59
C HIS A 214 -5.96 -10.15 -4.33
N VAL A 215 -5.30 -11.31 -4.31
CA VAL A 215 -4.43 -11.73 -3.21
C VAL A 215 -2.99 -11.85 -3.69
N LYS A 216 -2.10 -11.11 -3.02
CA LYS A 216 -0.64 -11.31 -3.09
C LYS A 216 -0.22 -12.00 -1.80
N ALA A 217 0.61 -13.03 -1.87
CA ALA A 217 1.03 -13.76 -0.68
C ALA A 217 2.48 -14.26 -0.76
N LEU A 218 3.15 -14.28 0.38
CA LEU A 218 4.49 -14.80 0.61
C LEU A 218 4.54 -15.58 1.93
N GLY A 219 5.48 -16.53 2.04
CA GLY A 219 5.69 -17.32 3.25
C GLY A 219 7.00 -16.92 3.92
N PHE A 220 6.94 -16.64 5.22
CA PHE A 220 8.05 -16.11 6.02
C PHE A 220 8.29 -16.93 7.28
N GLU A 221 9.55 -16.93 7.72
CA GLU A 221 9.91 -17.28 9.10
C GLU A 221 9.51 -16.12 10.01
N THR A 222 9.28 -16.43 11.28
CA THR A 222 9.03 -15.42 12.31
C THR A 222 10.03 -15.60 13.44
N ASP A 223 10.20 -14.56 14.26
CA ASP A 223 11.06 -14.64 15.45
C ASP A 223 10.47 -15.53 16.56
N ARG A 224 9.21 -15.96 16.40
CA ARG A 224 8.53 -16.85 17.35
C ARG A 224 8.89 -18.30 17.06
N GLU A 225 9.32 -18.99 18.13
CA GLU A 225 9.65 -20.41 18.05
C GLU A 225 8.46 -21.23 17.54
N ASN A 226 8.71 -22.13 16.57
CA ASN A 226 7.71 -22.99 15.94
C ASN A 226 6.53 -22.25 15.30
N VAL A 227 6.77 -21.02 14.80
CA VAL A 227 5.78 -20.27 14.04
C VAL A 227 6.37 -19.77 12.72
N VAL A 228 5.68 -20.10 11.64
CA VAL A 228 5.88 -19.48 10.32
C VAL A 228 4.60 -18.81 9.88
N GLN A 229 4.71 -17.86 8.95
CA GLN A 229 3.61 -16.97 8.61
C GLN A 229 3.34 -16.96 7.11
N VAL A 230 2.06 -17.03 6.74
CA VAL A 230 1.58 -16.69 5.40
C VAL A 230 1.18 -15.22 5.45
N SER A 231 2.03 -14.35 4.92
CA SER A 231 1.76 -12.92 4.84
C SER A 231 1.08 -12.59 3.52
N MET A 232 0.03 -11.78 3.58
CA MET A 232 -0.82 -11.50 2.42
C MET A 232 -1.22 -10.04 2.35
N ASN A 233 -1.31 -9.54 1.12
CA ASN A 233 -1.96 -8.27 0.80
C ASN A 233 -3.23 -8.56 0.00
N LEU A 234 -4.38 -8.23 0.58
CA LEU A 234 -5.68 -8.28 -0.08
C LEU A 234 -5.89 -6.91 -0.72
N VAL A 235 -5.71 -6.83 -2.04
CA VAL A 235 -5.75 -5.55 -2.78
C VAL A 235 -7.16 -5.13 -3.19
N ASN A 236 -8.15 -6.00 -2.97
CA ASN A 236 -9.58 -5.69 -3.09
C ASN A 236 -10.36 -6.68 -2.20
N TYR A 237 -10.62 -6.27 -0.96
CA TYR A 237 -11.31 -7.13 0.02
C TYR A 237 -12.80 -7.30 -0.29
N LYS A 238 -13.40 -6.40 -1.07
CA LYS A 238 -14.81 -6.49 -1.47
C LYS A 238 -15.03 -7.67 -2.41
N GLU A 239 -14.08 -7.93 -3.32
CA GLU A 239 -14.14 -9.09 -4.23
C GLU A 239 -13.58 -10.37 -3.59
N THR A 240 -12.51 -10.26 -2.80
CA THR A 240 -11.92 -11.40 -2.07
C THR A 240 -11.80 -11.07 -0.59
N PRO A 241 -12.85 -11.35 0.21
CA PRO A 241 -12.91 -10.98 1.61
C PRO A 241 -11.96 -11.77 2.49
N ILE A 242 -11.64 -11.21 3.66
CA ILE A 242 -10.77 -11.81 4.68
C ILE A 242 -11.23 -13.25 5.01
N PHE A 243 -12.52 -13.48 5.23
CA PHE A 243 -13.02 -14.82 5.58
C PHE A 243 -12.74 -15.86 4.49
N LYS A 244 -12.75 -15.48 3.21
CA LYS A 244 -12.52 -16.39 2.09
C LYS A 244 -11.05 -16.80 2.02
N VAL A 245 -10.16 -15.83 2.19
CA VAL A 245 -8.72 -16.07 2.23
C VAL A 245 -8.35 -16.92 3.45
N PHE A 246 -8.87 -16.57 4.63
CA PHE A 246 -8.63 -17.31 5.86
C PHE A 246 -9.06 -18.78 5.74
N LYS A 247 -10.26 -19.05 5.21
CA LYS A 247 -10.73 -20.42 4.98
C LYS A 247 -9.85 -21.20 4.01
N MET A 248 -9.37 -20.56 2.94
CA MET A 248 -8.46 -21.21 2.01
C MET A 248 -7.14 -21.57 2.68
N VAL A 249 -6.53 -20.64 3.43
CA VAL A 249 -5.29 -20.91 4.17
C VAL A 249 -5.50 -22.01 5.21
N MET A 250 -6.61 -22.01 5.96
CA MET A 250 -6.92 -23.11 6.89
C MET A 250 -7.00 -24.46 6.17
N SER A 251 -7.68 -24.54 5.02
CA SER A 251 -7.80 -25.80 4.26
C SER A 251 -6.45 -26.28 3.74
N GLU A 252 -5.60 -25.38 3.27
CA GLU A 252 -4.25 -25.74 2.80
C GLU A 252 -3.33 -26.14 3.97
N ALA A 253 -3.44 -25.47 5.12
CA ALA A 253 -2.72 -25.83 6.34
C ALA A 253 -3.11 -27.24 6.85
N GLU A 254 -4.41 -27.55 6.84
CA GLU A 254 -4.93 -28.87 7.22
C GLU A 254 -4.38 -29.99 6.33
N LYS A 255 -4.29 -29.77 5.01
CA LYS A 255 -3.66 -30.71 4.06
C LYS A 255 -2.19 -30.96 4.36
N CYS A 256 -1.50 -29.98 4.94
CA CYS A 256 -0.11 -30.08 5.37
C CYS A 256 0.05 -30.62 6.80
N GLY A 257 -1.04 -30.93 7.50
CA GLY A 257 -1.01 -31.42 8.88
C GLY A 257 -0.56 -30.37 9.90
N VAL A 258 -0.70 -29.07 9.60
CA VAL A 258 -0.33 -27.97 10.50
C VAL A 258 -1.57 -27.17 10.91
N SER A 259 -1.56 -26.63 12.11
CA SER A 259 -2.65 -25.79 12.62
C SER A 259 -2.42 -24.32 12.28
N VAL A 260 -3.51 -23.62 11.99
CA VAL A 260 -3.55 -22.16 12.05
C VAL A 260 -3.71 -21.78 13.52
N ILE A 261 -2.74 -21.04 14.07
CA ILE A 261 -2.68 -20.70 15.50
C ILE A 261 -3.07 -19.25 15.79
N GLY A 262 -3.26 -18.44 14.76
CA GLY A 262 -3.68 -17.05 14.87
C GLY A 262 -3.58 -16.32 13.54
N SER A 263 -4.04 -15.07 13.54
CA SER A 263 -3.84 -14.15 12.43
C SER A 263 -3.70 -12.73 12.94
N GLU A 264 -3.10 -11.87 12.12
CA GLU A 264 -2.73 -10.51 12.45
C GLU A 264 -3.11 -9.59 11.29
N ILE A 265 -3.68 -8.44 11.62
CA ILE A 265 -3.83 -7.32 10.68
C ILE A 265 -2.67 -6.38 10.96
N VAL A 266 -1.96 -5.99 9.90
CA VAL A 266 -0.87 -5.02 9.99
C VAL A 266 -1.42 -3.66 9.53
N GLY A 267 -1.27 -2.64 10.38
CA GLY A 267 -1.82 -1.30 10.15
C GLY A 267 -3.34 -1.23 10.32
N LEU A 268 -3.98 -0.37 9.53
CA LEU A 268 -5.43 -0.12 9.58
C LEU A 268 -6.22 -1.09 8.69
N VAL A 269 -7.48 -1.30 9.03
CA VAL A 269 -8.41 -2.14 8.27
C VAL A 269 -9.76 -1.43 8.09
N PRO A 270 -10.38 -1.50 6.90
CA PRO A 270 -11.75 -1.06 6.73
C PRO A 270 -12.70 -1.84 7.64
N GLU A 271 -13.54 -1.13 8.38
CA GLU A 271 -14.53 -1.72 9.31
C GLU A 271 -15.44 -2.74 8.61
N ASP A 272 -15.86 -2.43 7.38
CA ASP A 272 -16.64 -3.32 6.52
C ASP A 272 -16.00 -4.70 6.34
N ALA A 273 -14.67 -4.78 6.23
CA ALA A 273 -13.98 -6.05 6.04
C ALA A 273 -14.13 -6.99 7.25
N LEU A 274 -14.23 -6.43 8.45
CA LEU A 274 -14.43 -7.19 9.69
C LEU A 274 -15.91 -7.55 9.89
N ILE A 275 -16.82 -6.65 9.51
CA ILE A 275 -18.26 -6.92 9.52
C ILE A 275 -18.58 -8.08 8.58
N ASP A 276 -18.01 -8.09 7.37
CA ASP A 276 -18.21 -9.16 6.39
C ASP A 276 -17.74 -10.53 6.95
N CYS A 277 -16.67 -10.55 7.75
CA CYS A 277 -16.26 -11.76 8.47
C CYS A 277 -17.30 -12.18 9.53
N SER A 278 -17.80 -11.23 10.31
CA SER A 278 -18.78 -11.48 11.36
C SER A 278 -20.07 -12.06 10.77
N GLU A 279 -20.57 -11.45 9.69
CA GLU A 279 -21.74 -11.94 8.96
C GLU A 279 -21.52 -13.36 8.43
N HIS A 280 -20.37 -13.63 7.81
CA HIS A 280 -20.05 -14.95 7.25
C HIS A 280 -19.97 -16.05 8.31
N TYR A 281 -19.22 -15.82 9.39
CA TYR A 281 -18.96 -16.86 10.40
C TYR A 281 -20.13 -17.07 11.35
N LEU A 282 -20.85 -16.00 11.70
CA LEU A 282 -22.05 -16.10 12.54
C LEU A 282 -23.28 -16.56 11.74
N ARG A 283 -23.22 -16.54 10.41
CA ARG A 283 -24.32 -16.89 9.50
C ARG A 283 -25.56 -16.05 9.77
N LEU A 284 -25.37 -14.74 9.89
CA LEU A 284 -26.47 -13.83 10.20
C LEU A 284 -27.46 -13.80 9.03
N GLU A 285 -28.68 -14.27 9.26
CA GLU A 285 -29.74 -14.23 8.27
C GLU A 285 -30.41 -12.85 8.29
N THR A 286 -30.68 -12.27 7.12
CA THR A 286 -31.36 -10.96 6.96
C THR A 286 -30.66 -9.77 7.63
N PHE A 287 -29.40 -9.94 8.05
CA PHE A 287 -28.61 -8.84 8.60
C PHE A 287 -28.38 -7.76 7.54
N GLN A 288 -28.43 -6.52 7.98
CA GLN A 288 -28.16 -5.35 7.17
C GLN A 288 -27.18 -4.48 7.95
N LYS A 289 -26.19 -3.90 7.28
CA LYS A 289 -25.15 -3.08 7.95
C LYS A 289 -25.73 -1.87 8.70
N ASN A 290 -26.89 -1.36 8.29
CA ASN A 290 -27.61 -0.30 9.02
C ASN A 290 -28.19 -0.74 10.38
N GLN A 291 -28.14 -2.03 10.73
CA GLN A 291 -28.48 -2.52 12.07
C GLN A 291 -27.32 -2.32 13.06
N ILE A 292 -26.12 -1.98 12.59
CA ILE A 292 -24.98 -1.63 13.42
C ILE A 292 -25.27 -0.29 14.10
N LEU A 293 -25.24 -0.27 15.43
CA LEU A 293 -25.57 0.91 16.23
C LEU A 293 -24.71 2.12 15.83
N GLU A 294 -23.40 1.91 15.72
CA GLU A 294 -22.44 2.95 15.35
C GLU A 294 -22.66 3.50 13.94
N TYR A 295 -23.23 2.72 13.01
CA TYR A 295 -23.54 3.22 11.66
C TYR A 295 -24.71 4.19 11.72
N LYS A 296 -25.75 3.85 12.48
CA LYS A 296 -26.88 4.76 12.75
C LYS A 296 -26.49 6.04 13.50
N LEU A 297 -25.41 6.01 14.29
CA LEU A 297 -24.91 7.20 14.98
C LEU A 297 -24.11 8.13 14.06
N ARG A 298 -23.64 7.66 12.90
CA ARG A 298 -22.84 8.44 11.93
C ARG A 298 -23.69 9.03 10.79
N GLU A 299 -24.92 8.57 10.63
CA GLU A 299 -25.94 9.16 9.74
C GLU A 299 -26.35 10.57 10.19
#